data_AF-A0A547PAV1-F1
#
_entry.id   AF-A0A547PAV1-F1
#
_cell.length_a   1.000
_cell.length_b   1.000
_cell.length_c   1.000
_cell.angle_alpha   90.00
_cell.angle_beta   90.00
_cell.angle_gamma   90.00
#
_symmetry.space_group_name_H-M   'P 1'
#
loop_
_entity.id
_entity.type
_entity.pdbx_description
1 polymer ?
#
loop_
_entity_poly.entity_id
_entity_poly.type
_entity_poly.pdbx_seq_one_letter_code
_entity_poly.pdbx_strand_id
1 'polypeptide(L)' 'MSLFTPDLFRNFVVGFAVGAVIVGAATIDQWSDQIAPPAQAAAPLEAPQPSDDFWSIAE' A
#
# COMPACT_ATOMS: atom_id res chain seq x y z
N MET A 1 -3.01 28.84 32.02
CA MET A 1 -2.43 27.50 32.20
C MET A 1 -1.63 27.18 30.94
N SER A 2 -0.30 27.08 31.04
CA SER A 2 0.52 26.67 29.91
C SER A 2 0.32 25.17 29.70
N LEU A 3 -0.49 24.79 28.71
CA LEU A 3 -0.77 23.39 28.37
C LEU A 3 0.43 22.68 27.72
N PHE A 4 1.53 23.39 27.46
CA PHE A 4 2.71 22.90 26.75
C PHE A 4 3.99 23.37 27.43
N THR A 5 4.13 23.11 28.74
CA THR A 5 5.44 23.26 29.37
C THR A 5 6.47 22.36 28.65
N PRO A 6 7.71 22.83 28.43
CA PRO A 6 8.72 22.07 27.68
C PRO A 6 8.94 20.65 28.20
N ASP A 7 8.77 20.45 29.51
CA ASP A 7 8.88 19.14 30.15
C ASP A 7 7.74 18.18 29.74
N LEU A 8 6.49 18.67 29.69
CA LEU A 8 5.36 17.87 29.24
C LEU A 8 5.52 17.44 27.78
N PHE A 9 5.93 18.36 26.91
CA PHE A 9 6.19 18.05 25.51
C PHE A 9 7.30 17.00 25.37
N ARG A 10 8.41 17.15 26.11
CA ARG A 10 9.53 16.21 26.08
C ARG A 10 9.12 14.82 26.56
N ASN A 11 8.41 14.72 27.69
CA ASN A 11 7.95 13.44 28.22
C ASN A 11 6.92 12.78 27.30
N PHE A 12 6.02 13.56 26.70
CA PHE A 12 5.08 13.07 25.69
C PHE A 12 5.81 12.51 24.47
N VAL A 13 6.75 13.27 23.89
CA VAL A 13 7.48 12.84 22.68
C VAL A 13 8.27 11.56 22.95
N VAL A 14 8.95 11.47 24.10
CA VAL A 14 9.70 10.27 24.48
C VAL A 14 8.75 9.08 24.65
N GLY A 15 7.66 9.24 25.39
CA GLY A 15 6.66 8.18 25.58
C GLY A 15 6.01 7.74 24.27
N PHE A 16 5.65 8.69 23.41
CA PHE A 16 5.10 8.44 22.09
C PHE A 16 6.09 7.69 21.20
N ALA A 17 7.36 8.10 21.16
CA ALA A 17 8.38 7.45 20.36
C ALA A 17 8.60 6.00 20.80
N VAL A 18 8.70 5.75 22.11
CA VAL A 18 8.82 4.39 22.65
C VAL A 18 7.58 3.55 22.30
N GLY A 19 6.38 4.09 22.49
CA GLY A 19 5.13 3.41 22.12
C GLY A 19 5.05 3.10 20.63
N ALA A 20 5.40 4.04 19.77
CA ALA A 20 5.42 3.86 18.32
C ALA A 20 6.39 2.75 17.89
N VAL A 21 7.57 2.68 18.51
CA VAL A 21 8.53 1.60 18.25
C VAL A 21 7.96 0.23 18.66
N ILE A 22 7.32 0.15 19.84
CA ILE A 22 6.71 -1.11 20.31
C ILE A 22 5.59 -1.56 19.38
N VAL A 23 4.65 -0.66 19.04
CA VAL A 23 3.52 -0.98 18.16
C VAL A 23 3.99 -1.31 16.74
N GLY A 24 4.96 -0.55 16.22
CA GLY A 24 5.54 -0.81 14.90
C GLY A 24 6.20 -2.19 14.82
N ALA A 25 7.01 -2.55 15.82
CA ALA A 25 7.61 -3.88 15.89
C ALA A 25 6.56 -5.00 16.02
N ALA A 26 5.52 -4.78 16.82
CA ALA A 26 4.45 -5.76 17.03
C ALA A 26 3.54 -5.98 15.81
N THR A 27 3.53 -5.04 14.85
CA THR A 27 2.66 -5.07 13.66
C THR A 27 3.42 -5.26 12.36
N ILE A 28 4.76 -5.40 12.40
CA ILE A 28 5.63 -5.34 11.21
C ILE A 28 5.30 -6.39 10.15
N ASP A 29 4.83 -7.57 10.57
CA ASP A 29 4.45 -8.65 9.64
C ASP A 29 3.24 -8.27 8.75
N GLN A 30 2.39 -7.33 9.21
CA GLN A 30 1.17 -6.88 8.53
C GLN A 30 1.42 -5.70 7.57
N TRP A 31 2.62 -5.13 7.58
CA TRP A 31 2.93 -3.94 6.80
C TRP A 31 3.16 -4.26 5.33
N SER A 32 3.53 -5.51 5.01
CA SER A 32 3.83 -5.95 3.64
C SER A 32 2.68 -5.67 2.67
N ASP A 33 1.44 -6.01 3.03
CA ASP A 33 0.26 -5.79 2.19
C ASP A 33 -0.09 -4.30 2.00
N GLN A 34 0.31 -3.43 2.93
CA GLN A 34 0.02 -1.99 2.88
C GLN A 34 1.06 -1.20 2.08
N ILE A 35 2.31 -1.69 2.04
CA ILE A 35 3.44 -1.02 1.37
C ILE A 35 3.76 -1.67 0.02
N ALA A 36 3.26 -2.89 -0.22
CA ALA A 36 3.42 -3.57 -1.50
C ALA A 36 2.93 -2.68 -2.65
N PRO A 37 3.72 -2.56 -3.74
CA PRO A 37 3.24 -1.95 -4.96
C PRO A 37 1.93 -2.62 -5.40
N PRO A 38 0.94 -1.86 -5.87
CA PRO A 38 -0.28 -2.46 -6.40
C PRO A 38 0.10 -3.44 -7.51
N ALA A 39 -0.54 -4.61 -7.51
CA ALA A 39 -0.31 -5.63 -8.51
C ALA A 39 -0.49 -5.03 -9.91
N GLN A 40 0.60 -4.95 -10.67
CA GLN A 40 0.57 -4.48 -12.05
C GLN A 40 0.07 -5.65 -12.91
N ALA A 41 -1.18 -5.58 -13.36
CA ALA A 41 -1.65 -6.51 -14.36
C ALA A 41 -0.87 -6.29 -15.66
N ALA A 42 -0.41 -7.37 -16.30
CA ALA A 42 0.16 -7.27 -17.64
C ALA A 42 -0.89 -6.68 -18.59
N ALA A 43 -0.43 -5.89 -19.56
CA ALA A 43 -1.30 -5.45 -20.64
C ALA A 43 -1.95 -6.69 -21.28
N PRO A 44 -3.27 -6.67 -21.56
CA PRO A 44 -3.90 -7.74 -22.30
C PRO A 44 -3.12 -8.01 -23.58
N LEU A 45 -2.79 -9.26 -23.84
CA LEU A 45 -2.20 -9.64 -25.13
C LEU A 45 -3.21 -9.25 -26.21
N GLU A 46 -2.78 -8.46 -27.19
CA GLU A 46 -3.51 -8.30 -28.44
C GLU A 46 -3.53 -9.67 -29.12
N ALA A 47 -4.63 -10.39 -28.92
CA ALA A 47 -4.92 -11.58 -29.69
C ALA A 47 -5.13 -11.16 -31.15
N PRO A 48 -4.51 -11.85 -32.13
CA PRO A 48 -4.85 -11.66 -33.53
C PRO A 48 -6.36 -11.74 -33.69
N GLN A 49 -6.98 -10.66 -34.16
CA GLN A 49 -8.39 -10.71 -34.54
C GLN A 49 -8.52 -11.61 -35.77
N PRO A 50 -9.59 -12.44 -35.86
CA PRO A 50 -9.85 -13.21 -37.06
C PRO A 50 -9.95 -12.28 -38.27
N SER A 51 -9.38 -12.69 -39.41
CA SER A 51 -9.46 -11.95 -40.66
C SER A 51 -10.91 -11.85 -41.14
N ASP A 52 -11.22 -10.85 -41.95
CA ASP A 52 -12.57 -10.70 -42.53
C ASP A 52 -13.01 -11.95 -43.33
N ASP A 53 -12.05 -12.65 -43.93
CA ASP A 53 -12.25 -13.92 -44.64
C ASP A 53 -12.73 -15.07 -43.73
N PHE A 54 -12.44 -15.01 -42.44
CA PHE A 54 -12.91 -16.01 -41.47
C PHE A 54 -14.42 -15.88 -41.22
N TRP A 55 -14.98 -14.67 -41.37
CA TRP A 55 -16.40 -14.41 -41.15
C TRP A 55 -17.25 -14.72 -42.38
N SER A 56 -16.70 -14.57 -43.59
CA SER A 56 -17.42 -14.82 -44.85
C SER A 56 -17.71 -16.30 -45.15
N ILE A 57 -17.05 -17.22 -44.43
CA ILE A 57 -17.28 -18.68 -44.49
C ILE A 57 -18.30 -19.18 -43.44
N ALA A 58 -18.81 -18.30 -42.58
CA ALA A 58 -19.80 -18.63 -41.55
C ALA A 58 -21.26 -18.31 -41.95
N GLU A 59 -21.46 -17.69 -43.12
CA GLU A 59 -22.76 -17.53 -43.82
C GLU A 59 -22.94 -18.61 -44.90
#